data_AF-A0A1A7BGQ0-F1
#
_entry.id   AF-A0A1A7BGQ0-F1
#
_cell.length_a   1.000
_cell.length_b   1.000
_cell.length_c   1.000
_cell.angle_alpha   90.00
_cell.angle_beta   90.00
_cell.angle_gamma   90.00
#
_symmetry.space_group_name_H-M   'P 1'
#
loop_
_entity.id
_entity.type
_entity.pdbx_description
1 polymer ?
#
loop_
_entity_poly.entity_id
_entity_poly.type
_entity_poly.pdbx_seq_one_letter_code
_entity_poly.pdbx_strand_id
1 'polypeptide(L)' 'MSLDTPLLLAGIGIALAVPVTFMVANWVRKNVDHGEMRFGPDGKVIEDEEVK' A
#
# COMPACT_ATOMS: atom_id res chain seq x y z
N MET A 1 40.46 1.99 -1.46
CA MET A 1 39.12 1.36 -1.40
C MET A 1 38.19 2.24 -2.23
N SER A 2 37.89 1.84 -3.47
CA SER A 2 36.93 2.55 -4.32
C SER A 2 35.52 2.08 -3.98
N LEU A 3 34.59 3.03 -3.83
CA LEU A 3 33.18 2.71 -3.63
C LEU A 3 32.62 2.07 -4.91
N ASP A 4 32.35 0.76 -4.84
CA ASP A 4 31.69 0.02 -5.90
C ASP A 4 30.21 0.46 -5.95
N THR A 5 29.93 1.40 -6.85
CA THR A 5 28.62 2.05 -6.95
C THR A 5 27.51 1.04 -7.29
N PRO A 6 27.71 0.07 -8.21
CA PRO A 6 26.78 -1.05 -8.38
C PRO A 6 26.48 -1.82 -7.10
N LEU A 7 27.51 -2.19 -6.33
CA LEU A 7 27.33 -2.94 -5.08
C LEU A 7 26.56 -2.13 -4.03
N LEU A 8 26.84 -0.82 -3.94
CA LEU A 8 26.13 0.07 -3.03
C LEU A 8 24.64 0.18 -3.39
N LEU A 9 24.31 0.38 -4.66
CA LEU A 9 22.93 0.45 -5.13
C LEU A 9 22.18 -0.86 -4.88
N ALA A 10 22.82 -2.00 -5.11
CA ALA A 10 22.25 -3.31 -4.80
C ALA A 10 21.97 -3.46 -3.30
N GLY A 11 22.92 -3.05 -2.44
CA GLY A 11 22.75 -3.08 -0.99
C GLY A 11 21.59 -2.22 -0.50
N ILE A 12 21.46 -0.99 -1.03
CA ILE A 12 20.33 -0.09 -0.73
C ILE A 12 19.01 -0.71 -1.19
N GLY A 13 18.97 -1.27 -2.40
CA GLY A 13 17.77 -1.93 -2.93
C GLY A 13 17.30 -3.08 -2.05
N ILE A 14 18.23 -3.94 -1.60
CA ILE A 14 17.92 -5.05 -0.68
C ILE A 14 17.40 -4.53 0.66
N ALA A 15 18.09 -3.54 1.25
CA ALA A 15 17.69 -2.97 2.54
C ALA A 15 16.30 -2.32 2.51
N LEU A 16 15.93 -1.71 1.37
CA LEU A 16 14.66 -1.02 1.22
C LEU A 16 13.50 -1.92 0.71
N ALA A 17 13.79 -3.10 0.16
CA ALA A 17 12.76 -3.95 -0.47
C ALA A 17 11.58 -4.25 0.48
N VAL A 18 11.86 -4.69 1.70
CA VAL A 18 10.83 -5.01 2.70
C VAL A 18 10.04 -3.77 3.12
N PRO A 19 10.67 -2.70 3.66
CA PRO A 19 9.91 -1.55 4.15
C PRO A 19 9.11 -0.85 3.04
N VAL A 20 9.66 -0.75 1.82
CA VAL A 20 8.92 -0.16 0.68
C VAL A 20 7.69 -1.00 0.34
N THR A 21 7.79 -2.33 0.35
CA THR A 21 6.64 -3.22 0.12
C THR A 21 5.52 -2.95 1.13
N PHE A 22 5.84 -2.85 2.43
CA PHE A 22 4.84 -2.55 3.46
C PHE A 22 4.29 -1.12 3.37
N MET A 23 5.12 -0.14 3.01
CA MET A 23 4.67 1.24 2.76
C MET A 23 3.66 1.29 1.62
N VAL A 24 3.94 0.60 0.50
CA VAL A 24 3.03 0.53 -0.65
C VAL A 24 1.74 -0.19 -0.26
N ALA A 25 1.81 -1.31 0.45
CA ALA A 25 0.63 -2.02 0.92
C ALA A 25 -0.26 -1.15 1.83
N ASN A 26 0.34 -0.40 2.76
CA ASN A 26 -0.37 0.54 3.63
C ASN A 26 -0.95 1.74 2.85
N TRP A 27 -0.22 2.23 1.84
CA TRP A 27 -0.72 3.29 0.97
C TRP A 27 -1.93 2.81 0.17
N VAL A 28 -1.87 1.62 -0.43
CA VAL A 28 -3.02 0.99 -1.11
C VAL A 28 -4.20 0.86 -0.15
N ARG A 29 -3.98 0.36 1.07
CA ARG A 29 -5.01 0.25 2.10
C ARG A 29 -5.67 1.58 2.48
N LYS A 30 -5.02 2.72 2.24
CA LYS A 30 -5.55 4.04 2.63
C LYS A 30 -6.09 4.86 1.47
N ASN A 31 -5.58 4.64 0.26
CA ASN A 31 -5.79 5.54 -0.88
C ASN A 31 -6.41 4.84 -2.09
N VAL A 32 -6.51 3.52 -2.08
CA VAL A 32 -7.33 2.80 -3.06
C VAL A 32 -8.69 2.59 -2.42
N ASP A 33 -9.73 3.06 -3.09
CA ASP A 33 -11.10 2.83 -2.66
C ASP A 33 -11.29 1.33 -2.50
N HIS A 34 -11.60 0.94 -1.27
CA HIS A 34 -11.92 -0.44 -0.96
C HIS A 34 -13.31 -0.63 -1.55
N GLY A 35 -13.36 -1.07 -2.81
CA GLY A 35 -14.59 -1.39 -3.55
C GLY A 35 -15.39 -2.54 -2.95
N GLU A 36 -15.26 -2.81 -1.65
CA GLU A 36 -16.33 -3.38 -0.86
C GLU A 36 -17.48 -2.37 -0.85
N MET A 37 -18.25 -2.35 -1.94
CA MET A 37 -19.68 -2.12 -1.84
C MET A 37 -20.14 -2.97 -0.67
N ARG A 38 -20.36 -2.34 0.47
CA ARG A 38 -20.77 -3.03 1.67
C ARG A 38 -22.20 -3.41 1.44
N PHE A 39 -22.46 -4.62 1.00
CA PHE A 39 -23.83 -5.08 0.84
C PHE A 39 -24.37 -5.46 2.22
N GLY A 40 -25.50 -4.87 2.61
CA GLY A 40 -26.21 -5.30 3.81
C GLY A 40 -26.67 -6.76 3.69
N PRO A 41 -27.18 -7.36 4.78
CA PRO A 41 -27.77 -8.71 4.76
C PRO A 41 -28.86 -8.88 3.67
N ASP A 42 -29.45 -7.77 3.25
CA ASP A 42 -30.50 -7.67 2.23
C ASP A 42 -29.96 -7.48 0.80
N GLY A 43 -28.64 -7.54 0.58
CA GLY A 43 -28.01 -7.41 -0.74
C GLY A 43 -28.00 -6.00 -1.33
N LYS A 44 -28.35 -4.98 -0.54
CA LYS A 44 -28.32 -3.56 -0.95
C LYS A 44 -27.00 -2.91 -0.57
N VAL A 45 -26.51 -2.01 -1.44
CA VAL A 45 -25.32 -1.21 -1.15
C VAL A 45 -25.58 -0.33 0.07
N ILE A 46 -24.75 -0.47 1.09
CA ILE A 46 -24.64 0.45 2.22
C ILE A 46 -23.81 1.61 1.69
N GLU A 47 -24.49 2.68 1.32
CA GLU A 47 -23.87 3.98 1.15
C GLU A 47 -23.44 4.42 2.56
N ASP A 48 -22.13 4.50 2.82
CA ASP A 48 -21.65 5.12 4.05
C ASP A 48 -22.08 6.60 3.97
N GLU A 49 -23.16 6.95 4.68
CA GLU A 49 -23.69 8.31 4.75
C GLU A 49 -22.56 9.30 5.06
N GLU A 50 -22.51 10.36 4.26
CA GLU A 50 -21.58 11.48 4.39
C GLU A 50 -21.44 11.92 5.85
N VAL A 51 -20.26 11.73 6.43
CA VAL A 51 -19.88 12.46 7.63
C VAL A 51 -19.70 13.93 7.21
N LYS A 52 -20.74 14.69 7.53
CA LYS A 52 -20.89 16.16 7.47
C LYS A 52 -19.61 16.96 7.71
#